data_AF-A0ABD1APX5-F1
#
_entry.id   AF-A0ABD1APX5-F1
#
_cell.length_a   1.000
_cell.length_b   1.000
_cell.length_c   1.000
_cell.angle_alpha   90.00
_cell.angle_beta   90.00
_cell.angle_gamma   90.00
#
_symmetry.space_group_name_H-M   'P 1'
#
loop_
_entity.id
_entity.type
_entity.pdbx_description
1 polymer ?
#
loop_
_entity_poly.entity_id
_entity_poly.type
_entity_poly.pdbx_seq_one_letter_code
_entity_poly.pdbx_strand_id
1 'polypeptide(L)'
;MNMKRCIIIHFDYRGYYSNTGGGYMEWIQSKDRIYTLMMKTSVEDVTYSELVHSICKKMKRDEDVTRLKLSYTPKVNHKHRPSIIEDDEELCAYIMTCPHDQSWSFFMLSLQKMLHKIWSLRK
;
A
#
# COMPACT_ATOMS: atom_id res chain seq x y z
N MET A 1 12.67 -7.88 28.03
CA MET A 1 11.30 -7.71 27.51
C MET A 1 11.35 -7.80 26.01
N ASN A 2 10.79 -8.87 25.42
CA ASN A 2 10.75 -9.01 23.96
C ASN A 2 9.62 -8.09 23.45
N MET A 3 9.97 -6.89 22.99
CA MET A 3 9.00 -6.00 22.37
C MET A 3 8.46 -6.73 21.14
N LYS A 4 7.20 -7.17 21.19
CA LYS A 4 6.51 -7.69 20.00
C LYS A 4 6.66 -6.61 18.91
N ARG A 5 7.45 -6.92 17.89
CA ARG A 5 7.62 -6.03 16.74
C ARG A 5 6.23 -5.85 16.14
N CYS A 6 5.80 -4.61 16.03
CA CYS A 6 4.55 -4.25 15.39
C CYS A 6 4.87 -3.66 14.03
N ILE A 7 3.95 -3.86 13.09
CA ILE A 7 4.06 -3.31 11.75
C ILE A 7 3.26 -2.01 11.73
N ILE A 8 3.92 -0.90 11.40
CA ILE A 8 3.29 0.40 11.26
C ILE A 8 3.30 0.77 9.78
N ILE A 9 2.13 1.05 9.23
CA ILE A 9 1.92 1.34 7.81
C ILE A 9 1.23 2.69 7.68
N HIS A 10 1.83 3.59 6.91
CA HIS A 10 1.19 4.83 6.48
C HIS A 10 0.63 4.65 5.08
N PHE A 11 -0.59 5.09 4.79
CA PHE A 11 -1.18 4.88 3.45
C PHE A 11 -2.10 6.01 3.00
N ASP A 12 -2.24 6.15 1.67
CA ASP A 12 -3.17 7.06 1.02
C ASP A 12 -4.12 6.28 0.10
N TYR A 13 -5.42 6.44 0.31
CA TYR A 13 -6.45 5.77 -0.47
C TYR A 13 -6.95 6.60 -1.66
N ARG A 14 -6.67 7.91 -1.71
CA ARG A 14 -7.37 8.85 -2.61
C ARG A 14 -6.46 9.63 -3.56
N GLY A 15 -5.15 9.41 -3.49
CA GLY A 15 -4.23 9.92 -4.49
C GLY A 15 -4.28 9.12 -5.80
N TYR A 16 -3.40 9.48 -6.73
CA TYR A 16 -3.25 8.80 -8.01
C TYR A 16 -1.83 8.99 -8.54
N TYR A 17 -1.38 8.05 -9.38
CA TYR A 17 -0.14 8.24 -10.11
C TYR A 17 -0.35 9.15 -11.32
N SER A 18 0.49 10.17 -11.46
CA SER A 18 0.51 11.09 -12.60
C SER A 18 1.89 11.10 -13.24
N ASN A 19 1.93 11.22 -14.56
CA ASN A 19 3.16 11.56 -15.28
C ASN A 19 3.30 13.09 -15.27
N THR A 20 4.24 13.61 -14.48
CA THR A 20 4.46 15.05 -14.32
C THR A 20 5.39 15.65 -15.38
N GLY A 21 5.63 14.93 -16.48
CA GLY A 21 6.38 15.43 -17.65
C GLY A 21 7.85 15.03 -17.70
N GLY A 22 8.34 14.30 -16.68
CA GLY A 22 9.73 13.81 -16.62
C GLY A 22 9.94 12.35 -17.04
N GLY A 23 8.91 11.69 -17.60
CA GLY A 23 8.97 10.27 -17.98
C GLY A 23 8.88 9.29 -16.80
N TYR A 24 8.59 9.80 -15.60
CA TYR A 24 8.38 9.03 -14.38
C TYR A 24 6.96 9.24 -13.84
N MET A 25 6.47 8.25 -13.08
CA MET A 25 5.16 8.31 -12.42
C MET A 25 5.35 8.79 -10.99
N GLU A 26 4.63 9.82 -10.59
CA GLU A 26 4.64 10.31 -9.21
C GLU A 26 3.28 10.07 -8.58
N TRP A 27 3.28 9.65 -7.31
CA TRP A 27 2.03 9.64 -6.56
C TRP A 27 1.67 11.06 -6.14
N ILE A 28 0.55 11.55 -6.65
CA ILE A 28 -0.06 12.80 -6.23
C ILE A 28 -0.95 12.49 -5.02
N GLN A 29 -0.50 12.93 -3.85
CA GLN A 29 -1.20 12.70 -2.58
C GLN A 29 -2.58 13.34 -2.58
N SER A 30 -3.54 12.66 -1.96
CA SER A 30 -4.80 13.28 -1.59
C SER A 30 -4.57 14.44 -0.62
N LYS A 31 -5.32 15.53 -0.80
CA LYS A 31 -5.31 16.67 0.13
C LYS A 31 -5.95 16.36 1.49
N ASP A 32 -6.62 15.21 1.62
CA ASP A 32 -7.43 14.90 2.80
C ASP A 32 -6.56 14.52 4.02
N ARG A 33 -5.93 13.34 3.98
CA ARG A 33 -5.11 12.80 5.07
C ARG A 33 -4.37 11.54 4.65
N ILE A 34 -3.22 11.32 5.27
CA ILE A 34 -2.53 10.03 5.32
C ILE A 34 -3.08 9.22 6.51
N TYR A 35 -3.42 7.96 6.28
CA TYR A 35 -3.88 7.03 7.31
C TYR A 35 -2.70 6.30 7.93
N THR A 36 -2.81 5.94 9.20
CA THR A 36 -1.83 5.10 9.90
C THR A 36 -2.49 3.83 10.38
N LEU A 37 -1.97 2.66 10.03
CA LEU A 37 -2.39 1.35 10.51
C LEU A 37 -1.27 0.75 11.36
N MET A 38 -1.64 0.17 12.51
CA MET A 38 -0.71 -0.57 13.36
C MET A 38 -1.22 -2.00 13.47
N MET A 39 -0.41 -2.97 13.05
CA MET A 39 -0.68 -4.40 13.20
C MET A 39 0.19 -4.95 14.31
N LYS A 40 -0.42 -5.67 15.27
CA LYS A 40 0.27 -6.28 16.41
C LYS A 40 0.84 -7.67 16.10
N THR A 41 0.90 -8.03 14.82
CA THR A 41 1.50 -9.26 14.31
C THR A 41 2.98 -9.02 13.96
N SER A 42 3.77 -10.08 13.91
CA SER A 42 5.17 -10.00 13.51
C SER A 42 5.31 -9.83 12.00
N VAL A 43 6.49 -9.41 11.53
CA VAL A 43 6.78 -9.29 10.10
C VAL A 43 6.72 -10.65 9.38
N GLU A 44 7.10 -11.71 10.07
CA GLU A 44 7.15 -13.08 9.53
C GLU A 44 5.76 -13.72 9.47
N ASP A 45 4.84 -13.25 10.32
CA ASP A 45 3.49 -13.84 10.46
C ASP A 45 2.40 -13.04 9.72
N VAL A 46 2.69 -11.86 9.18
CA VAL A 46 1.67 -11.04 8.51
C VAL A 46 1.37 -11.58 7.13
N THR A 47 0.09 -11.66 6.80
CA THR A 47 -0.36 -11.98 5.43
C THR A 47 -0.91 -10.74 4.72
N TYR A 48 -0.86 -10.78 3.39
CA TYR A 48 -1.51 -9.82 2.50
C TYR A 48 -2.99 -9.69 2.79
N SER A 49 -3.67 -10.81 3.04
CA SER A 49 -5.11 -10.83 3.35
C SER A 49 -5.43 -10.06 4.63
N GLU A 50 -4.64 -10.24 5.71
CA GLU A 50 -4.82 -9.52 6.97
C GLU A 50 -4.55 -8.03 6.83
N LEU A 51 -3.57 -7.65 5.99
CA LEU A 51 -3.30 -6.25 5.67
C LEU A 51 -4.48 -5.61 4.96
N VAL A 52 -4.97 -6.25 3.88
CA VAL A 52 -6.14 -5.78 3.12
C VAL A 52 -7.36 -5.63 4.04
N HIS A 53 -7.64 -6.65 4.85
CA HIS A 53 -8.72 -6.63 5.83
C HIS A 53 -8.61 -5.43 6.79
N SER A 54 -7.42 -5.24 7.35
CA SER A 54 -7.15 -4.15 8.29
C SER A 54 -7.29 -2.76 7.66
N ILE A 55 -6.87 -2.60 6.40
CA ILE A 55 -7.05 -1.37 5.62
C ILE A 55 -8.54 -1.12 5.36
N CYS A 56 -9.29 -2.11 4.85
CA CYS A 56 -10.72 -1.98 4.57
C CYS A 56 -11.51 -1.62 5.83
N LYS A 57 -11.24 -2.32 6.94
CA LYS A 57 -11.81 -2.02 8.25
C LYS A 57 -11.49 -0.60 8.71
N LYS A 58 -10.24 -0.14 8.56
CA LYS A 58 -9.84 1.23 8.91
C LYS A 58 -10.54 2.28 8.05
N MET A 59 -10.80 1.95 6.79
CA MET A 59 -11.50 2.80 5.82
C MET A 59 -13.03 2.72 5.94
N LYS A 60 -13.57 1.86 6.82
CA LYS A 60 -15.01 1.55 6.93
C LYS A 60 -15.60 1.15 5.56
N ARG A 61 -14.88 0.28 4.84
CA ARG A 61 -15.26 -0.23 3.52
C ARG A 61 -15.45 -1.74 3.59
N ASP A 62 -16.37 -2.23 2.75
CA ASP A 62 -16.59 -3.64 2.54
C ASP A 62 -15.48 -4.21 1.64
N GLU A 63 -14.85 -5.29 2.09
CA GLU A 63 -13.79 -6.01 1.39
C GLU A 63 -14.30 -6.62 0.09
N ASP A 64 -15.52 -7.17 0.11
CA ASP A 64 -16.12 -7.87 -1.04
C ASP A 64 -16.47 -6.90 -2.17
N VAL A 65 -16.62 -5.61 -1.86
CA VAL A 65 -16.96 -4.55 -2.83
C VAL A 65 -15.70 -3.83 -3.35
N THR A 66 -14.55 -3.99 -2.67
CA THR A 66 -13.37 -3.18 -2.91
C THR A 66 -12.16 -4.06 -3.24
N ARG A 67 -11.94 -4.35 -4.53
CA ARG A 67 -10.63 -4.83 -5.00
C ARG A 67 -9.62 -3.69 -4.82
N LEU A 68 -8.82 -3.80 -3.76
CA LEU A 68 -7.69 -2.93 -3.47
C LEU A 68 -6.48 -3.42 -4.27
N LYS A 69 -5.85 -2.52 -5.02
CA LYS A 69 -4.50 -2.72 -5.52
C LYS A 69 -3.55 -2.02 -4.56
N LEU A 70 -2.65 -2.75 -3.92
CA LEU A 70 -1.60 -2.19 -3.08
C LEU A 70 -0.39 -1.86 -3.94
N SER A 71 0.20 -0.69 -3.76
CA SER A 71 1.47 -0.36 -4.40
C SER A 71 2.24 0.67 -3.59
N TYR A 72 3.56 0.69 -3.74
CA TYR A 72 4.46 1.61 -3.08
C TYR A 72 5.56 2.05 -4.06
N THR A 73 6.17 3.21 -3.84
CA THR A 73 7.31 3.65 -4.66
C THR A 73 8.61 3.45 -3.87
N PRO A 74 9.49 2.51 -4.27
CA PRO A 74 10.78 2.29 -3.60
C PRO A 74 11.68 3.52 -3.71
N LYS A 75 12.30 3.98 -2.60
CA LYS A 75 13.31 5.05 -2.64
C LYS A 75 14.61 4.62 -3.35
N VAL A 76 14.91 3.32 -3.36
CA VAL A 76 16.15 2.75 -3.92
C VAL A 76 16.15 2.75 -5.45
N ASN A 77 14.97 2.76 -6.08
CA ASN A 77 14.85 2.74 -7.54
C ASN A 77 14.56 4.15 -8.07
N HIS A 78 15.58 4.80 -8.65
CA HIS A 78 15.49 6.09 -9.35
C HIS A 78 14.46 6.15 -10.50
N LYS A 79 13.76 5.06 -10.78
CA LYS A 79 12.75 4.96 -11.85
C LYS A 79 11.34 5.35 -11.39
N HIS A 80 11.12 5.65 -10.10
CA HIS A 80 9.83 6.12 -9.53
C HIS A 80 8.59 5.29 -9.92
N ARG A 81 8.76 4.09 -10.48
CA ARG A 81 7.63 3.22 -10.83
C ARG A 81 7.07 2.62 -9.54
N PRO A 82 5.74 2.59 -9.38
CA PRO A 82 5.13 1.84 -8.28
C PRO A 82 5.49 0.36 -8.39
N SER A 83 6.02 -0.18 -7.31
CA SER A 83 6.01 -1.62 -7.05
C SER A 83 4.62 -2.01 -6.56
N ILE A 84 4.07 -3.09 -7.10
CA ILE A 84 2.78 -3.61 -6.69
C ILE A 84 3.04 -4.62 -5.55
N ILE A 85 2.05 -4.77 -4.66
CA ILE A 85 2.01 -5.86 -3.68
C ILE A 85 0.73 -6.65 -3.97
N GLU A 86 0.87 -7.89 -4.41
CA GLU A 86 -0.21 -8.79 -4.81
C GLU A 86 -0.29 -10.05 -3.92
N ASP A 87 0.78 -10.39 -3.20
CA ASP A 87 0.87 -11.57 -2.35
C ASP A 87 1.70 -11.37 -1.06
N ASP A 88 1.84 -12.45 -0.29
CA ASP A 88 2.58 -12.48 0.99
C ASP A 88 4.10 -12.30 0.78
N GLU A 89 4.66 -12.75 -0.35
CA GLU A 89 6.09 -12.64 -0.65
C GLU A 89 6.46 -11.17 -0.92
N GLU A 90 5.68 -10.50 -1.76
CA GLU A 90 5.85 -9.07 -2.05
C GLU A 90 5.60 -8.21 -0.81
N LEU A 91 4.64 -8.60 0.05
CA LEU A 91 4.41 -7.93 1.32
C LEU A 91 5.62 -8.06 2.24
N CYS A 92 6.18 -9.26 2.34
CA CYS A 92 7.38 -9.53 3.13
C CYS A 92 8.56 -8.67 2.64
N ALA A 93 8.80 -8.66 1.32
CA ALA A 93 9.82 -7.82 0.70
C ALA A 93 9.60 -6.32 0.98
N TYR A 94 8.36 -5.84 0.88
CA TYR A 94 8.00 -4.46 1.20
C TYR A 94 8.36 -4.10 2.66
N ILE A 95 7.98 -4.94 3.62
CA ILE A 95 8.23 -4.67 5.04
C ILE A 95 9.73 -4.74 5.36
N MET A 96 10.44 -5.74 4.82
CA MET A 96 11.88 -5.92 5.05
C MET A 96 12.74 -4.83 4.40
N THR A 97 12.32 -4.30 3.24
CA THR A 97 13.03 -3.22 2.55
C THR A 97 12.72 -1.83 3.12
N CYS A 98 11.71 -1.72 3.99
CA CYS A 98 11.41 -0.50 4.71
C CYS A 98 12.36 -0.39 5.92
N PRO A 99 13.35 0.53 5.93
CA PRO A 99 14.23 0.68 7.07
C PRO A 99 13.41 1.04 8.31
N HIS A 100 13.61 0.29 9.39
CA HIS A 100 13.04 0.54 10.73
C HIS A 100 13.52 1.85 11.37
N ASP A 101 14.38 2.61 10.68
CA ASP A 101 14.97 3.84 11.17
C ASP A 101 14.00 5.01 10.99
N GLN A 102 13.90 5.84 12.04
CA GLN A 102 12.85 6.84 12.26
C GLN A 102 13.00 8.08 11.35
N SER A 103 13.00 7.89 10.04
CA SER A 103 13.03 8.99 9.08
C SER A 103 12.06 8.73 7.91
N TRP A 104 10.77 8.84 8.23
CA TRP A 104 9.66 9.08 7.28
C TRP A 104 9.74 8.24 6.01
N SER A 105 9.46 6.95 6.17
CA SER A 105 9.16 6.06 5.06
C SER A 105 7.70 6.26 4.66
N PHE A 106 7.43 7.32 3.89
CA PHE A 106 6.18 7.50 3.14
C PHE A 106 6.07 6.43 2.05
N PHE A 107 5.89 5.18 2.46
CA PHE A 107 5.41 4.15 1.57
C PHE A 107 3.91 4.23 1.56
N MET A 108 3.45 5.12 0.72
CA MET A 108 2.06 5.30 0.47
C MET A 108 1.53 4.05 -0.20
N LEU A 109 0.85 3.18 0.55
CA LEU A 109 0.02 2.15 -0.06
C LEU A 109 -1.07 2.88 -0.84
N SER A 110 -0.83 2.94 -2.14
CA SER A 110 -1.66 3.62 -3.13
C SER A 110 -2.78 2.69 -3.54
N LEU A 111 -3.99 2.94 -3.03
CA LEU A 111 -5.14 2.06 -3.24
C LEU A 111 -5.93 2.45 -4.49
N GLN A 112 -5.74 1.74 -5.59
CA GLN A 112 -6.63 1.89 -6.75
C GLN A 112 -7.91 1.09 -6.53
N LYS A 113 -9.07 1.77 -6.59
CA LYS A 113 -10.38 1.14 -6.65
C LYS A 113 -10.56 0.49 -8.02
N MET A 114 -10.51 -0.84 -8.10
CA MET A 114 -11.01 -1.53 -9.29
C MET A 114 -12.54 -1.62 -9.22
N LEU A 115 -13.23 -0.71 -9.91
CA LEU A 115 -14.67 -0.85 -10.12
C LEU A 115 -14.93 -2.14 -10.90
N HIS A 116 -15.93 -2.92 -10.48
CA HIS A 116 -16.39 -4.17 -11.13
C HIS A 116 -16.89 -4.01 -12.59
N LYS A 117 -16.69 -2.85 -13.23
CA LYS A 117 -17.01 -2.60 -14.63
C LYS A 117 -15.72 -2.33 -15.38
N ILE A 118 -15.19 -3.37 -16.03
CA ILE A 118 -14.64 -3.44 -17.40
C ILE A 118 -13.98 -4.82 -17.53
N TRP A 119 -14.80 -5.89 -17.49
CA TRP A 119 -14.44 -7.18 -18.08
C TRP A 119 -15.60 -7.80 -18.88
N SER A 120 -16.69 -7.04 -19.10
CA SER A 120 -17.84 -7.44 -19.91
C SER A 120 -17.91 -6.79 -21.29
N LEU A 121 -16.84 -6.12 -21.75
CA LEU A 121 -16.75 -5.56 -23.11
C LEU A 121 -15.47 -6.02 -23.82
N ARG A 122 -15.30 -7.33 -23.89
CA ARG A 122 -14.66 -7.99 -25.04
C ARG A 122 -15.50 -9.23 -25.36
N LYS A 123 -16.60 -8.99 -26.07
CA LYS A 123 -17.11 -9.97 -27.04
C LYS A 123 -16.31 -9.80 -28.32
#